data_AF-A0A946EZS8-F1
#
_entry.id   AF-A0A946EZS8-F1
#
_cell.length_a   1.000
_cell.length_b   1.000
_cell.length_c   1.000
_cell.angle_alpha   90.00
_cell.angle_beta   90.00
_cell.angle_gamma   90.00
#
_symmetry.space_group_name_H-M   'P 1'
#
loop_
_entity.id
_entity.type
_entity.pdbx_description
1 polymer ?
#
loop_
_entity_poly.entity_id
_entity_poly.type
_entity_poly.pdbx_seq_one_letter_code
_entity_poly.pdbx_strand_id
1 'polypeptide(L)'
;MKILTLAFYFCIYFSFYISFSQNSNISEYSKELNTYNFSDPNPIPILTKNAKIYPYFTFDGYQINNTKEKFKVIELENNYVKVFVTPELGGKVWGAIEKSTGKEFIYRNEVVKFRNISMRGPWTSGG
;
A
#
# COMPACT_ATOMS: atom_id res chain seq x y z
N MET A 1 -33.16 -38.66 19.24
CA MET A 1 -33.32 -37.18 19.24
C MET A 1 -32.40 -36.44 20.21
N LYS A 2 -32.23 -36.86 21.47
CA LYS A 2 -31.42 -36.13 22.48
C LYS A 2 -29.93 -35.96 22.18
N ILE A 3 -29.29 -36.95 21.53
CA ILE A 3 -27.86 -36.89 21.17
C ILE A 3 -27.57 -35.88 20.05
N LEU A 4 -28.48 -35.74 19.08
CA LEU A 4 -28.35 -34.75 18.01
C LEU A 4 -28.46 -33.32 18.55
N THR A 5 -29.35 -33.12 19.53
CA THR A 5 -29.54 -31.83 20.19
C THR A 5 -28.30 -31.45 21.02
N LEU A 6 -27.73 -32.42 21.75
CA LEU A 6 -26.50 -32.20 22.53
C LEU A 6 -25.30 -31.87 21.64
N ALA A 7 -25.14 -32.56 20.51
CA ALA A 7 -24.08 -32.28 19.54
C ALA A 7 -24.24 -30.89 18.91
N PHE A 8 -25.48 -30.46 18.65
CA PHE A 8 -25.78 -29.13 18.14
C PHE A 8 -25.40 -28.02 19.14
N TYR A 9 -25.74 -28.18 20.42
CA TYR A 9 -25.30 -27.25 21.47
C TYR A 9 -23.79 -27.24 21.67
N PHE A 10 -23.12 -28.40 21.56
CA PHE A 10 -21.67 -28.50 21.61
C PHE A 10 -21.01 -27.79 20.41
N CYS A 11 -21.55 -27.95 19.21
CA CYS A 11 -21.09 -27.22 18.02
C CYS A 11 -21.30 -25.71 18.14
N ILE A 12 -22.43 -25.25 18.71
CA ILE A 12 -22.69 -23.82 18.98
C ILE A 12 -21.72 -23.27 20.04
N TYR A 13 -21.43 -24.06 21.08
CA TYR A 13 -20.49 -23.66 22.11
C TYR A 13 -19.07 -23.56 21.54
N PHE A 14 -18.66 -24.51 20.70
CA PHE A 14 -17.33 -24.53 20.07
C PHE A 14 -17.16 -23.43 19.01
N SER A 15 -18.22 -23.07 18.28
CA SER A 15 -18.17 -21.96 17.32
C SER A 15 -18.01 -20.59 17.98
N PHE A 16 -18.36 -20.44 19.28
CA PHE A 16 -18.07 -19.24 20.05
C PHE A 16 -16.60 -19.08 20.45
N TYR A 17 -15.82 -20.16 20.52
CA TYR A 17 -14.40 -20.11 20.94
C TYR A 17 -13.41 -19.74 19.81
N ILE A 18 -13.83 -19.75 18.55
CA ILE A 18 -12.87 -19.77 17.42
C ILE A 18 -12.52 -18.38 16.84
N SER A 19 -13.14 -17.28 17.28
CA SER A 19 -12.94 -15.99 16.58
C SER A 19 -12.44 -14.86 17.49
N PHE A 20 -11.29 -15.03 18.15
CA PHE A 20 -10.54 -13.88 18.66
C PHE A 20 -9.68 -13.29 17.54
N SER A 21 -10.10 -12.13 17.03
CA SER A 21 -9.23 -11.32 16.17
C SER A 21 -7.99 -10.89 16.97
N GLN A 22 -6.85 -10.80 16.30
CA GLN A 22 -5.67 -10.18 16.89
C GLN A 22 -5.95 -8.70 17.13
N ASN A 23 -5.33 -8.14 18.18
CA ASN A 23 -5.29 -6.70 18.37
C ASN A 23 -4.46 -6.07 17.25
N SER A 24 -5.00 -5.01 16.65
CA SER A 24 -4.33 -4.23 15.62
C SER A 24 -4.47 -2.75 15.92
N ASN A 25 -3.39 -1.99 15.71
CA ASN A 25 -3.37 -0.54 15.85
C ASN A 25 -3.18 0.11 14.48
N ILE A 26 -3.78 1.28 14.32
CA ILE A 26 -3.70 2.11 13.12
C ILE A 26 -3.29 3.51 13.57
N SER A 27 -2.29 4.10 12.91
CA SER A 27 -1.92 5.50 13.11
C SER A 27 -1.64 6.18 11.78
N GLU A 28 -1.82 7.49 11.74
CA GLU A 28 -1.57 8.32 10.56
C GLU A 28 -0.64 9.47 10.91
N TYR A 29 0.37 9.70 10.09
CA TYR A 29 1.26 10.83 10.23
C TYR A 29 1.77 11.33 8.89
N SER A 30 2.29 12.56 8.87
CA SER A 30 2.92 13.16 7.69
C SER A 30 4.42 12.90 7.73
N LYS A 31 4.99 12.26 6.71
CA LYS A 31 6.44 12.07 6.53
C LYS A 31 6.95 12.92 5.38
N GLU A 32 8.03 13.65 5.61
CA GLU A 32 8.71 14.40 4.57
C GLU A 32 9.73 13.51 3.84
N LEU A 33 9.61 13.41 2.51
CA LEU A 33 10.47 12.59 1.66
C LEU A 33 11.07 13.43 0.54
N ASN A 34 12.32 13.11 0.17
CA ASN A 34 12.93 13.66 -1.05
C ASN A 34 12.20 13.09 -2.26
N THR A 35 11.61 13.96 -3.06
CA THR A 35 10.73 13.59 -4.16
C THR A 35 11.26 14.09 -5.48
N TYR A 36 11.37 13.21 -6.46
CA TYR A 36 11.65 13.55 -7.85
C TYR A 36 10.34 13.37 -8.61
N ASN A 37 9.65 14.47 -8.82
CA ASN A 37 8.30 14.48 -9.37
C ASN A 37 8.31 14.24 -10.89
N PHE A 38 7.11 14.08 -11.46
CA PHE A 38 6.88 13.97 -12.89
C PHE A 38 5.99 15.13 -13.36
N SER A 39 5.99 15.39 -14.66
CA SER A 39 5.24 16.48 -15.28
C SER A 39 4.95 16.16 -16.75
N ASP A 40 4.45 17.15 -17.49
CA ASP A 40 4.21 17.06 -18.93
C ASP A 40 3.21 15.95 -19.31
N PRO A 41 1.92 16.10 -18.93
CA PRO A 41 0.88 15.18 -19.38
C PRO A 41 0.68 15.30 -20.89
N ASN A 42 0.79 14.18 -21.60
CA ASN A 42 0.66 14.15 -23.04
C ASN A 42 -0.79 14.50 -23.47
N PRO A 43 -1.03 15.59 -24.23
CA PRO A 43 -2.38 16.03 -24.57
C PRO A 43 -3.06 15.11 -25.59
N ILE A 44 -2.31 14.25 -26.28
CA ILE A 44 -2.86 13.32 -27.27
C ILE A 44 -3.49 12.13 -26.52
N PRO A 45 -4.77 11.82 -26.75
CA PRO A 45 -5.41 10.67 -26.12
C PRO A 45 -4.64 9.37 -26.38
N ILE A 46 -4.45 8.59 -25.33
CA ILE A 46 -3.67 7.35 -25.39
C ILE A 46 -4.34 6.24 -26.23
N LEU A 47 -5.53 6.45 -26.78
CA LEU A 47 -6.28 5.48 -27.59
C LEU A 47 -5.44 4.86 -28.71
N THR A 48 -4.54 5.64 -29.33
CA THR A 48 -3.67 5.17 -30.42
C THR A 48 -2.53 4.28 -29.96
N LYS A 49 -2.09 4.40 -28.70
CA LYS A 49 -0.96 3.64 -28.13
C LYS A 49 -1.41 2.51 -27.19
N ASN A 50 -2.37 2.79 -26.32
CA ASN A 50 -2.87 1.86 -25.31
C ASN A 50 -4.28 2.25 -24.83
N ALA A 51 -5.29 1.79 -25.58
CA ALA A 51 -6.70 2.07 -25.26
C ALA A 51 -7.17 1.56 -23.87
N LYS A 52 -6.45 0.62 -23.24
CA LYS A 52 -6.85 0.01 -21.96
C LYS A 52 -6.83 0.97 -20.77
N ILE A 53 -6.06 2.07 -20.86
CA ILE A 53 -5.91 3.04 -19.77
C ILE A 53 -6.48 4.40 -20.11
N TYR A 54 -7.27 4.52 -21.17
CA TYR A 54 -8.12 5.68 -21.38
C TYR A 54 -9.10 5.81 -20.18
N PRO A 55 -9.37 7.01 -19.63
CA PRO A 55 -9.06 8.35 -20.15
C PRO A 55 -7.78 8.99 -19.58
N TYR A 56 -6.83 8.21 -19.06
CA TYR A 56 -5.65 8.76 -18.41
C TYR A 56 -4.58 9.25 -19.38
N PHE A 57 -3.90 10.35 -19.00
CA PHE A 57 -2.67 10.80 -19.65
C PHE A 57 -1.49 9.86 -19.37
N THR A 58 -0.59 9.79 -20.34
CA THR A 58 0.82 9.42 -20.14
C THR A 58 1.63 10.66 -19.77
N PHE A 59 2.76 10.48 -19.06
CA PHE A 59 3.65 11.58 -18.68
C PHE A 59 5.07 11.38 -19.22
N ASP A 60 5.62 12.44 -19.79
CA ASP A 60 6.93 12.45 -20.44
C ASP A 60 7.99 13.24 -19.64
N GLY A 61 7.58 14.10 -18.70
CA GLY A 61 8.46 14.90 -17.86
C GLY A 61 8.87 14.20 -16.56
N TYR A 62 10.16 14.21 -16.23
CA TYR A 62 10.70 13.65 -14.98
C TYR A 62 11.78 14.55 -14.40
N GLN A 63 11.67 14.90 -13.13
CA GLN A 63 12.64 15.78 -12.48
C GLN A 63 14.00 15.10 -12.24
N ILE A 64 15.06 15.89 -12.44
CA ILE A 64 16.45 15.51 -12.17
C ILE A 64 16.81 15.79 -10.70
N ASN A 65 16.40 16.93 -10.17
CA ASN A 65 16.61 17.32 -8.77
C ASN A 65 15.39 16.97 -7.93
N ASN A 66 15.59 16.78 -6.62
CA ASN A 66 14.49 16.51 -5.69
C ASN A 66 13.99 17.77 -4.99
N THR A 67 12.75 17.68 -4.52
CA THR A 67 12.10 18.61 -3.61
C THR A 67 11.66 17.88 -2.34
N LYS A 68 11.55 18.61 -1.23
CA LYS A 68 10.96 18.09 0.00
C LYS A 68 9.44 18.13 -0.13
N GLU A 69 8.80 16.96 -0.08
CA GLU A 69 7.35 16.85 -0.14
C GLU A 69 6.84 16.01 1.04
N LYS A 70 5.66 16.35 1.55
CA LYS A 70 5.01 15.66 2.66
C LYS A 70 4.02 14.63 2.12
N PHE A 71 4.15 13.40 2.58
CA PHE A 71 3.24 12.29 2.28
C PHE A 71 2.55 11.83 3.54
N LYS A 72 1.26 11.52 3.45
CA LYS A 72 0.59 10.78 4.51
C LYS A 72 1.10 9.34 4.52
N VAL A 73 1.44 8.86 5.71
CA VAL A 73 1.76 7.46 5.97
C VAL A 73 0.72 6.92 6.94
N ILE A 74 0.06 5.84 6.53
CA ILE A 74 -0.79 5.03 7.39
C ILE A 74 0.05 3.87 7.88
N GLU A 75 0.30 3.82 9.19
CA GLU A 75 1.00 2.73 9.84
C GLU A 75 -0.02 1.77 10.45
N LEU A 76 0.01 0.52 10.00
CA LEU A 76 -0.82 -0.58 10.47
C LEU A 76 0.07 -1.58 11.20
N GLU A 77 -0.24 -1.93 12.44
CA GLU A 77 0.57 -2.93 13.15
C GLU A 77 -0.25 -3.88 14.02
N ASN A 78 0.31 -5.07 14.22
CA ASN A 78 -0.13 -6.05 15.21
C ASN A 78 1.09 -6.57 15.99
N ASN A 79 0.96 -7.74 16.62
CA ASN A 79 2.06 -8.35 17.39
C ASN A 79 3.24 -8.81 16.52
N TYR A 80 3.05 -9.00 15.21
CA TYR A 80 4.01 -9.66 14.32
C TYR A 80 4.58 -8.74 13.26
N VAL A 81 3.77 -7.84 12.70
CA VAL A 81 4.16 -7.00 11.57
C VAL A 81 3.79 -5.55 11.80
N LYS A 82 4.55 -4.67 11.15
CA LYS A 82 4.25 -3.25 10.97
C LYS A 82 4.31 -2.94 9.49
N VAL A 83 3.25 -2.35 8.94
CA VAL A 83 3.08 -2.07 7.52
C VAL A 83 2.85 -0.58 7.35
N PHE A 84 3.55 0.02 6.39
CA PHE A 84 3.42 1.43 6.05
C PHE A 84 2.71 1.53 4.70
N VAL A 85 1.62 2.30 4.63
CA VAL A 85 0.86 2.52 3.40
C VAL A 85 0.87 4.01 3.07
N THR A 86 1.08 4.35 1.81
CA THR A 86 1.13 5.74 1.31
C THR A 86 -0.02 6.01 0.35
N PRO A 87 -1.15 6.60 0.82
CA PRO A 87 -2.35 6.82 0.00
C PRO A 87 -2.09 7.64 -1.26
N GLU A 88 -1.30 8.71 -1.19
CA GLU A 88 -1.00 9.59 -2.32
C GLU A 88 -0.19 8.90 -3.42
N LEU A 89 0.48 7.78 -3.10
CA LEU A 89 1.19 6.93 -4.04
C LEU A 89 0.33 5.73 -4.49
N GLY A 90 -0.98 5.95 -4.62
CA GLY A 90 -1.94 4.94 -5.06
C GLY A 90 -2.27 3.87 -4.00
N GLY A 91 -2.11 4.19 -2.72
CA GLY A 91 -2.33 3.23 -1.63
C GLY A 91 -1.30 2.10 -1.58
N LYS A 92 -0.11 2.32 -2.16
CA LYS A 92 0.99 1.35 -2.14
C LYS A 92 1.38 1.01 -0.70
N VAL A 93 1.61 -0.28 -0.42
CA VAL A 93 2.38 -0.72 0.76
C VAL A 93 3.81 -0.24 0.56
N TRP A 94 4.19 0.83 1.23
CA TRP A 94 5.48 1.49 1.06
C TRP A 94 6.63 0.70 1.71
N GLY A 95 6.32 -0.08 2.75
CA GLY A 95 7.29 -0.90 3.46
C GLY A 95 6.61 -1.78 4.49
N ALA A 96 7.33 -2.79 4.98
CA ALA A 96 6.85 -3.65 6.05
C ALA A 96 8.00 -4.27 6.83
N ILE A 97 7.81 -4.35 8.14
CA ILE A 97 8.77 -4.86 9.11
C ILE A 97 8.17 -6.08 9.80
N GLU A 98 8.97 -7.15 9.92
CA GLU A 98 8.69 -8.27 10.81
C GLU A 98 9.25 -7.92 12.20
N LYS A 99 8.39 -7.90 13.21
CA LYS A 99 8.68 -7.28 14.51
C LYS A 99 9.61 -8.10 15.39
N SER A 100 9.67 -9.43 15.26
CA SER A 100 10.56 -10.25 16.09
C SER A 100 12.03 -10.11 15.70
N THR A 101 12.30 -9.85 14.42
CA THR A 101 13.65 -9.63 13.88
C THR A 101 13.98 -8.15 13.72
N GLY A 102 12.97 -7.27 13.68
CA GLY A 102 13.11 -5.85 13.41
C GLY A 102 13.54 -5.55 11.96
N LYS A 103 13.45 -6.52 11.06
CA LYS A 103 13.93 -6.39 9.68
C LYS A 103 12.80 -6.06 8.72
N GLU A 104 13.10 -5.22 7.73
CA GLU A 104 12.20 -4.98 6.60
C GLU A 104 12.16 -6.22 5.70
N PHE A 105 10.95 -6.74 5.43
CA PHE A 105 10.71 -7.78 4.43
C PHE A 105 10.06 -7.22 3.16
N ILE A 106 9.57 -5.98 3.23
CA ILE A 106 9.24 -5.16 2.07
C ILE A 106 10.13 -3.92 2.14
N TYR A 107 10.94 -3.71 1.09
CA TYR A 107 11.91 -2.64 1.04
C TYR A 107 11.26 -1.27 1.02
N ARG A 108 11.58 -0.44 2.02
CA ARG A 108 11.03 0.90 2.16
C ARG A 108 12.01 1.95 1.62
N ASN A 109 11.69 2.50 0.46
CA ASN A 109 12.48 3.58 -0.11
C ASN A 109 12.45 4.83 0.80
N GLU A 110 13.62 5.45 1.00
CA GLU A 110 13.73 6.75 1.71
C GLU A 110 13.53 7.95 0.77
N VAL A 111 13.22 7.69 -0.51
CA VAL A 111 12.94 8.70 -1.53
C VAL A 111 11.76 8.29 -2.40
N VAL A 112 11.00 9.26 -2.90
CA VAL A 112 9.93 9.06 -3.87
C VAL A 112 10.45 9.50 -5.23
N LYS A 113 10.91 8.57 -6.06
CA LYS A 113 11.50 8.89 -7.37
C LYS A 113 10.67 8.31 -8.50
N PHE A 114 9.88 9.15 -9.16
CA PHE A 114 9.06 8.73 -10.29
C PHE A 114 9.91 8.53 -11.55
N ARG A 115 9.74 7.41 -12.25
CA ARG A 115 10.39 7.13 -13.54
C ARG A 115 9.42 6.44 -14.50
N ASN A 116 9.74 6.47 -15.79
CA ASN A 116 8.91 5.97 -16.89
C ASN A 116 8.90 4.43 -16.95
N ILE A 117 8.09 3.78 -16.12
CA ILE A 117 8.00 2.31 -16.00
C ILE A 117 6.53 1.82 -16.01
N SER A 118 5.58 2.56 -15.43
CA SER A 118 4.18 2.14 -15.40
C SER A 118 3.47 2.39 -16.74
N MET A 119 2.24 1.90 -16.87
CA MET A 119 1.43 2.12 -18.07
C MET A 119 1.18 3.61 -18.38
N ARG A 120 1.17 4.46 -17.36
CA ARG A 120 1.04 5.93 -17.51
C ARG A 120 2.40 6.63 -17.56
N GLY A 121 3.49 5.91 -17.39
CA GLY A 121 4.85 6.41 -17.20
C GLY A 121 5.24 6.41 -15.72
N PRO A 122 4.80 7.37 -14.90
CA PRO A 122 5.29 7.56 -13.54
C PRO A 122 5.10 6.33 -12.66
N TRP A 123 6.20 5.85 -12.11
CA TRP A 123 6.26 4.75 -11.16
C TRP A 123 7.40 4.96 -10.17
N THR A 124 7.23 4.52 -8.94
CA THR A 124 8.25 4.55 -7.88
C THR A 124 8.70 3.13 -7.53
N SER A 125 9.99 2.96 -7.27
CA SER A 125 10.52 1.70 -6.73
C SER A 125 10.16 1.49 -5.27
N GLY A 126 10.33 0.24 -4.81
CA GLY A 126 9.99 -0.16 -3.45
C GLY A 126 8.50 -0.43 -3.29
N GLY A 127 8.19 -0.86 -2.06
CA GLY A 127 6.92 -1.50 -1.73
C GLY A 127 6.84 -2.96 -2.15
#